data_AF-A0A0S8G7Q3-F1
#
_entry.id   AF-A0A0S8G7Q3-F1
#
_cell.length_a   1.000
_cell.length_b   1.000
_cell.length_c   1.000
_cell.angle_alpha   90.00
_cell.angle_beta   90.00
_cell.angle_gamma   90.00
#
_symmetry.space_group_name_H-M   'P 1'
#
loop_
_entity.id
_entity.type
_entity.pdbx_description
1 polymer ?
#
loop_
_entity_poly.entity_id
_entity_poly.type
_entity_poly.pdbx_seq_one_letter_code
_entity_poly.pdbx_strand_id
1 'polypeptide(L)'
;MRTILLSSIACLAILNAAAAENATTESLASISGQLARESNEAYEASPYAALSKDYFLRFSRDTKAHFADFMDRRMGVILPTEKRSRADSLDDIDKAVVFLDSGGGNPDVAESFTITVKRGEIRVVGRDARGLRDGIVRLVDRIGFRQAPILPMGEQVYTPRLAVRLGAVPKFGSYRELVFMGYNATFVGGGSLHALSTSDAIPELVARQRPGALEAGVRAAEDARRHGLKTYCFINTRQKFPKDDPVFRAHPEIRGALTWKADGEYVLCTEHPLVRRYLAESVTGIFRADPALDGLVVIIGGEGFYHCFMRPYGTAKGHTNCNRCEALGAETVVANLCNLLSEAARSVNPKAELIAWPYSAEHVWSADKAQVGFIRRLKPGCAIFTEIEKDEFVQKPDGVRKHLWDYSIDLIG
;
A
#
# COMPACT_ATOMS: atom_id res chain seq x y z
N MET A 1 -32.54 0.13 27.58
CA MET A 1 -32.13 0.57 26.23
C MET A 1 -30.74 1.18 26.37
N ARG A 2 -29.65 0.46 26.05
CA ARG A 2 -28.99 0.34 24.71
C ARG A 2 -28.83 1.73 24.07
N THR A 3 -27.62 2.25 23.84
CA THR A 3 -26.58 1.69 22.95
C THR A 3 -25.21 2.33 23.25
N ILE A 4 -24.12 1.54 23.29
CA ILE A 4 -22.73 2.02 23.27
C ILE A 4 -22.16 1.70 21.88
N LEU A 5 -21.61 2.72 21.23
CA LEU A 5 -20.94 2.67 19.93
C LEU A 5 -19.43 2.55 20.19
N LEU A 6 -18.79 1.50 19.67
CA LEU A 6 -17.33 1.34 19.68
C LEU A 6 -16.79 1.72 18.31
N SER A 7 -16.07 2.85 18.24
CA SER A 7 -15.29 3.27 17.08
C SER A 7 -13.80 3.28 17.40
N SER A 8 -13.01 2.67 16.50
CA SER A 8 -11.62 3.01 16.17
C SER A 8 -10.55 2.78 17.24
N ILE A 9 -9.85 1.64 17.16
CA ILE A 9 -8.52 1.45 17.77
C ILE A 9 -7.46 1.67 16.70
N ALA A 10 -6.90 2.87 16.68
CA ALA A 10 -5.52 3.15 16.26
C ALA A 10 -5.14 4.54 16.80
N CYS A 11 -4.02 4.60 17.52
CA CYS A 11 -3.37 5.78 18.13
C CYS A 11 -4.03 6.37 19.39
N LEU A 12 -3.40 6.14 20.56
CA LEU A 12 -2.84 7.26 21.33
C LEU A 12 -1.72 6.82 22.28
N ALA A 13 -0.74 7.70 22.37
CA ALA A 13 0.40 7.67 23.28
C ALA A 13 0.01 8.13 24.69
N ILE A 14 0.77 7.64 25.68
CA ILE A 14 1.22 8.30 26.94
C ILE A 14 0.17 9.17 27.67
N LEU A 15 -0.34 8.65 28.78
CA LEU A 15 -0.79 9.45 29.93
C LEU A 15 -0.08 8.95 31.19
N ASN A 16 0.79 9.79 31.74
CA ASN A 16 1.29 9.67 33.11
C ASN A 16 0.17 10.13 34.06
N ALA A 17 -0.29 9.24 34.94
CA ALA A 17 -0.96 9.62 36.17
C ALA A 17 -0.60 8.58 37.24
N ALA A 18 0.01 9.07 38.32
CA ALA A 18 0.35 8.30 39.49
C ALA A 18 -0.92 7.80 40.19
N ALA A 19 -1.03 6.48 40.36
CA ALA A 19 -1.79 5.83 41.41
C ALA A 19 -1.11 4.49 41.73
N ALA A 20 -0.38 4.46 42.84
CA ALA A 20 -0.11 3.22 43.57
C ALA A 20 -1.46 2.72 44.15
N GLU A 21 -1.78 1.45 44.31
CA GLU A 21 -1.03 0.29 44.77
C GLU A 21 -1.68 -1.01 44.24
N ASN A 22 -0.89 -2.07 44.10
CA ASN A 22 -1.31 -3.47 43.84
C ASN A 22 -1.86 -3.83 42.45
N ALA A 23 -1.09 -3.56 41.40
CA ALA A 23 -1.24 -4.26 40.11
C ALA A 23 0.05 -4.98 39.75
N THR A 24 -0.02 -6.29 39.56
CA THR A 24 1.03 -7.10 38.94
C THR A 24 1.47 -6.42 37.64
N THR A 25 2.73 -5.99 37.56
CA THR A 25 3.30 -5.23 36.44
C THR A 25 3.52 -6.13 35.24
N GLU A 26 2.43 -6.49 34.55
CA GLU A 26 2.55 -6.99 33.18
C GLU A 26 3.08 -5.88 32.28
N SER A 27 4.10 -6.20 31.48
CA SER A 27 4.64 -5.24 30.51
C SER A 27 3.61 -4.95 29.42
N LEU A 28 3.66 -3.75 28.81
CA LEU A 28 2.85 -3.43 27.63
C LEU A 28 3.02 -4.45 26.50
N ALA A 29 4.20 -5.05 26.36
CA ALA A 29 4.45 -6.12 25.39
C ALA A 29 3.70 -7.41 25.75
N SER A 30 3.63 -7.77 27.05
CA SER A 30 2.87 -8.91 27.54
C SER A 30 1.38 -8.72 27.29
N ILE A 31 0.85 -7.55 27.67
CA ILE A 31 -0.56 -7.17 27.47
C ILE A 31 -0.92 -7.17 25.98
N SER A 32 -0.07 -6.56 25.13
CA SER A 32 -0.30 -6.56 23.68
C SER A 32 -0.28 -7.97 23.08
N GLY A 33 0.66 -8.82 23.54
CA GLY A 33 0.77 -10.20 23.11
C GLY A 33 -0.43 -11.05 23.55
N GLN A 34 -0.92 -10.83 24.77
CA GLN A 34 -2.12 -11.48 25.29
C GLN A 34 -3.37 -11.03 24.54
N LEU A 35 -3.61 -9.73 24.38
CA LEU A 35 -4.75 -9.21 23.63
C LEU A 35 -4.75 -9.69 22.17
N ALA A 36 -3.57 -9.82 21.54
CA ALA A 36 -3.46 -10.40 20.20
C ALA A 36 -3.86 -11.88 20.18
N ARG A 37 -3.43 -12.67 21.17
CA ARG A 37 -3.84 -14.08 21.31
C ARG A 37 -5.33 -14.22 21.58
N GLU A 38 -5.87 -13.49 22.55
CA GLU A 38 -7.29 -13.49 22.90
C GLU A 38 -8.16 -13.03 21.72
N SER A 39 -7.73 -12.00 20.98
CA SER A 39 -8.43 -11.56 19.77
C SER A 39 -8.41 -12.63 18.68
N ASN A 40 -7.31 -13.37 18.53
CA ASN A 40 -7.23 -14.48 17.59
C ASN A 40 -8.09 -15.67 18.06
N GLU A 41 -8.06 -16.02 19.34
CA GLU A 41 -8.87 -17.10 19.92
C GLU A 41 -10.37 -16.78 19.84
N ALA A 42 -10.77 -15.54 20.10
CA ALA A 42 -12.15 -15.08 19.95
C ALA A 42 -12.60 -15.08 18.48
N TYR A 43 -11.72 -14.67 17.56
CA TYR A 43 -11.96 -14.83 16.12
C TYR A 43 -12.05 -16.31 15.74
N GLU A 44 -11.21 -17.16 16.34
CA GLU A 44 -11.19 -18.59 16.06
C GLU A 44 -12.45 -19.30 16.57
N ALA A 45 -12.92 -18.95 17.76
CA ALA A 45 -14.12 -19.49 18.38
C ALA A 45 -15.43 -18.91 17.82
N SER A 46 -15.38 -17.81 17.06
CA SER A 46 -16.58 -17.15 16.55
C SER A 46 -17.27 -18.01 15.47
N PRO A 47 -18.54 -18.43 15.67
CA PRO A 47 -19.30 -19.15 14.65
C PRO A 47 -19.61 -18.28 13.42
N TYR A 48 -19.52 -16.96 13.55
CA TYR A 48 -19.66 -16.01 12.43
C TYR A 48 -18.35 -15.81 11.66
N ALA A 49 -17.20 -16.16 12.25
CA ALA A 49 -15.93 -16.14 11.53
C ALA A 49 -15.84 -17.29 10.50
N ALA A 50 -16.72 -18.28 10.52
CA ALA A 50 -16.84 -19.26 9.43
C ALA A 50 -17.10 -18.59 8.06
N LEU A 51 -17.85 -17.46 8.04
CA LEU A 51 -18.08 -16.67 6.84
C LEU A 51 -16.84 -15.91 6.35
N SER A 52 -15.83 -15.67 7.20
CA SER A 52 -14.56 -15.03 6.81
C SER A 52 -13.43 -16.03 6.60
N LYS A 53 -13.40 -17.13 7.37
CA LYS A 53 -12.38 -18.19 7.28
C LYS A 53 -12.63 -19.14 6.11
N ASP A 54 -13.88 -19.58 5.96
CA ASP A 54 -14.18 -20.77 5.16
C ASP A 54 -14.84 -20.42 3.83
N TYR A 55 -15.60 -19.32 3.81
CA TYR A 55 -16.17 -18.77 2.58
C TYR A 55 -15.06 -18.52 1.55
N PHE A 56 -13.89 -18.09 2.02
CA PHE A 56 -12.81 -17.55 1.21
C PHE A 56 -11.62 -18.52 1.05
N LEU A 57 -11.26 -19.41 1.97
CA LEU A 57 -10.05 -20.24 1.76
C LEU A 57 -10.18 -21.37 0.71
N ARG A 58 -11.36 -21.57 0.11
CA ARG A 58 -11.67 -22.76 -0.72
C ARG A 58 -11.79 -22.50 -2.23
N PHE A 59 -11.48 -21.30 -2.70
CA PHE A 59 -11.60 -20.99 -4.12
C PHE A 59 -10.31 -21.29 -4.92
N SER A 60 -10.48 -21.85 -6.12
CA SER A 60 -9.42 -22.11 -7.11
C SER A 60 -8.70 -20.84 -7.56
N ARG A 61 -7.38 -20.85 -7.69
CA ARG A 61 -6.56 -19.68 -8.12
C ARG A 61 -6.91 -19.12 -9.52
N ASP A 62 -7.75 -19.80 -10.29
CA ASP A 62 -8.29 -19.34 -11.57
C ASP A 62 -9.50 -18.42 -11.35
N THR A 63 -9.41 -17.15 -11.76
CA THR A 63 -10.51 -16.18 -11.62
C THR A 63 -11.80 -16.64 -12.30
N LYS A 64 -11.70 -17.46 -13.35
CA LYS A 64 -12.87 -18.06 -14.02
C LYS A 64 -13.56 -19.09 -13.12
N ALA A 65 -12.77 -19.87 -12.39
CA ALA A 65 -13.28 -20.81 -11.40
C ALA A 65 -13.89 -20.08 -10.19
N HIS A 66 -13.39 -18.89 -9.83
CA HIS A 66 -14.05 -18.03 -8.83
C HIS A 66 -15.45 -17.61 -9.26
N PHE A 67 -15.62 -17.23 -10.52
CA PHE A 67 -16.94 -16.86 -11.05
C PHE A 67 -17.91 -18.04 -10.98
N ALA A 68 -17.48 -19.24 -11.41
CA ALA A 68 -18.31 -20.43 -11.34
C ALA A 68 -18.71 -20.78 -9.89
N ASP A 69 -17.78 -20.76 -8.94
CA ASP A 69 -18.08 -21.03 -7.52
C ASP A 69 -18.99 -19.94 -6.90
N PHE A 70 -18.78 -18.68 -7.26
CA PHE A 70 -19.68 -17.59 -6.86
C PHE A 70 -21.12 -17.84 -7.35
N MET A 71 -21.29 -18.22 -8.62
CA MET A 71 -22.59 -18.49 -9.21
C MET A 71 -23.29 -19.68 -8.54
N ASP A 72 -22.55 -20.75 -8.25
CA ASP A 72 -23.08 -21.91 -7.54
C ASP A 72 -23.51 -21.53 -6.13
N ARG A 73 -22.58 -21.07 -5.29
CA ARG A 73 -22.82 -20.86 -3.86
C ARG A 73 -23.73 -19.69 -3.52
N ARG A 74 -23.74 -18.64 -4.35
CA ARG A 74 -24.46 -17.39 -4.05
C ARG A 74 -25.69 -17.20 -4.88
N MET A 75 -25.69 -17.72 -6.10
CA MET A 75 -26.83 -17.56 -7.01
C MET A 75 -27.61 -18.87 -7.18
N GLY A 76 -27.09 -20.00 -6.69
CA GLY A 76 -27.73 -21.32 -6.88
C GLY A 76 -27.66 -21.79 -8.33
N VAL A 77 -26.69 -21.30 -9.11
CA VAL A 77 -26.54 -21.60 -10.54
C VAL A 77 -25.23 -22.34 -10.76
N ILE A 78 -25.34 -23.64 -11.03
CA ILE A 78 -24.19 -24.47 -11.36
C ILE A 78 -23.78 -24.19 -12.81
N LEU A 79 -22.56 -23.72 -13.01
CA LEU A 79 -21.98 -23.46 -14.32
C LEU A 79 -20.86 -24.48 -14.61
N PRO A 80 -21.09 -25.49 -15.48
CA PRO A 80 -20.01 -26.35 -15.94
C PRO A 80 -18.97 -25.50 -16.66
N THR A 81 -17.69 -25.81 -16.45
CA THR A 81 -16.57 -25.08 -17.06
C THR A 81 -15.93 -25.92 -18.15
N GLU A 82 -15.70 -25.31 -19.31
CA GLU A 82 -15.05 -25.93 -20.46
C GLU A 82 -13.97 -24.97 -20.99
N LYS A 83 -12.83 -25.52 -21.44
CA LYS A 83 -11.81 -24.75 -22.16
C LYS A 83 -11.95 -25.05 -23.64
N ARG A 84 -12.25 -24.00 -24.43
CA ARG A 84 -12.32 -24.05 -25.89
C ARG A 84 -11.30 -23.12 -26.53
N SER A 85 -10.92 -23.41 -27.77
CA SER A 85 -10.18 -22.47 -28.62
C SER A 85 -11.08 -21.29 -29.00
N ARG A 86 -10.46 -20.13 -29.26
CA ARG A 86 -11.18 -18.93 -29.70
C ARG A 86 -11.93 -19.11 -31.02
N ALA A 87 -11.47 -20.04 -31.87
CA ALA A 87 -12.07 -20.33 -33.16
C ALA A 87 -13.26 -21.31 -33.08
N ASP A 88 -13.46 -21.95 -31.92
CA ASP A 88 -14.52 -22.94 -31.76
C ASP A 88 -15.88 -22.25 -31.76
N SER A 89 -16.85 -22.87 -32.46
CA SER A 89 -18.23 -22.38 -32.43
C SER A 89 -18.86 -22.62 -31.05
N LEU A 90 -19.87 -21.80 -30.74
CA LEU A 90 -20.74 -21.94 -29.56
C LEU A 90 -22.16 -22.35 -29.97
N ASP A 91 -22.40 -22.73 -31.24
CA ASP A 91 -23.72 -23.09 -31.76
C ASP A 91 -24.34 -24.31 -31.04
N ASP A 92 -23.51 -25.15 -30.42
CA ASP A 92 -23.92 -26.30 -29.59
C ASP A 92 -24.33 -25.91 -28.17
N ILE A 93 -24.18 -24.64 -27.78
CA ILE A 93 -24.46 -24.14 -26.42
C ILE A 93 -25.64 -23.14 -26.44
N ASP A 94 -26.77 -23.51 -25.84
CA ASP A 94 -27.95 -22.62 -25.73
C ASP A 94 -27.63 -21.33 -24.94
N LYS A 95 -26.89 -21.46 -23.82
CA LYS A 95 -26.49 -20.32 -22.98
C LYS A 95 -25.06 -20.42 -22.50
N ALA A 96 -24.28 -19.36 -22.69
CA ALA A 96 -22.86 -19.35 -22.35
C ALA A 96 -22.43 -18.08 -21.60
N VAL A 97 -21.47 -18.27 -20.69
CA VAL A 97 -20.62 -17.18 -20.19
C VAL A 97 -19.21 -17.40 -20.74
N VAL A 98 -18.73 -16.46 -21.54
CA VAL A 98 -17.49 -16.58 -22.32
C VAL A 98 -16.44 -15.63 -21.78
N PHE A 99 -15.26 -16.15 -21.48
CA PHE A 99 -14.12 -15.41 -20.96
C PHE A 99 -12.96 -15.44 -21.97
N LEU A 100 -12.50 -14.26 -22.40
CA LEU A 100 -11.39 -14.10 -23.35
C LEU A 100 -10.37 -13.12 -22.79
N ASP A 101 -9.09 -13.49 -22.83
CA ASP A 101 -7.99 -12.68 -22.24
C ASP A 101 -7.45 -11.59 -23.17
N SER A 102 -8.01 -11.46 -24.37
CA SER A 102 -7.51 -10.58 -25.41
C SER A 102 -8.59 -10.20 -26.43
N GLY A 103 -8.39 -9.06 -27.11
CA GLY A 103 -9.26 -8.61 -28.21
C GLY A 103 -10.51 -7.86 -27.77
N GLY A 104 -10.57 -7.41 -26.50
CA GLY A 104 -11.58 -6.49 -25.98
C GLY A 104 -10.92 -5.29 -25.30
N GLY A 105 -11.71 -4.49 -24.59
CA GLY A 105 -11.24 -3.28 -23.93
C GLY A 105 -10.84 -2.16 -24.89
N ASN A 106 -10.22 -1.12 -24.34
CA ASN A 106 -9.58 -0.06 -25.11
C ASN A 106 -8.13 -0.49 -25.44
N PRO A 107 -7.73 -0.53 -26.72
CA PRO A 107 -6.40 -1.02 -27.13
C PRO A 107 -5.24 -0.24 -26.48
N ASP A 108 -5.45 1.05 -26.20
CA ASP A 108 -4.45 1.97 -25.67
C ASP A 108 -4.35 1.94 -24.13
N VAL A 109 -5.29 1.27 -23.46
CA VAL A 109 -5.36 1.23 -21.99
C VAL A 109 -5.17 -0.20 -21.50
N ALA A 110 -4.03 -0.47 -20.87
CA ALA A 110 -3.77 -1.75 -20.20
C ALA A 110 -4.83 -2.03 -19.12
N GLU A 111 -5.13 -3.32 -18.90
CA GLU A 111 -6.16 -3.78 -17.95
C GLU A 111 -7.59 -3.31 -18.26
N SER A 112 -7.83 -2.66 -19.40
CA SER A 112 -9.20 -2.40 -19.87
C SER A 112 -9.89 -3.69 -20.33
N PHE A 113 -11.22 -3.67 -20.37
CA PHE A 113 -12.02 -4.83 -20.77
C PHE A 113 -13.39 -4.43 -21.29
N THR A 114 -14.05 -5.35 -21.99
CA THR A 114 -15.42 -5.21 -22.49
C THR A 114 -16.30 -6.27 -21.83
N ILE A 115 -17.50 -5.87 -21.39
CA ILE A 115 -18.57 -6.80 -21.00
C ILE A 115 -19.72 -6.61 -21.99
N THR A 116 -20.05 -7.68 -22.71
CA THR A 116 -21.18 -7.74 -23.64
C THR A 116 -22.22 -8.72 -23.10
N VAL A 117 -23.46 -8.28 -22.98
CA VAL A 117 -24.60 -9.09 -22.50
C VAL A 117 -25.65 -9.12 -23.60
N LYS A 118 -25.93 -10.31 -24.13
CA LYS A 118 -26.94 -10.59 -25.15
C LYS A 118 -27.92 -11.64 -24.62
N ARG A 119 -28.99 -11.88 -25.37
CA ARG A 119 -29.85 -13.05 -25.10
C ARG A 119 -29.03 -14.32 -25.30
N GLY A 120 -28.95 -15.16 -24.27
CA GLY A 120 -28.22 -16.42 -24.30
C GLY A 120 -26.70 -16.31 -24.09
N GLU A 121 -26.13 -15.11 -24.06
CA GLU A 121 -24.67 -14.98 -23.93
C GLU A 121 -24.25 -13.81 -23.05
N ILE A 122 -23.30 -14.08 -22.16
CA ILE A 122 -22.49 -13.05 -21.50
C ILE A 122 -21.05 -13.26 -21.96
N ARG A 123 -20.40 -12.20 -22.44
CA ARG A 123 -19.00 -12.24 -22.86
C ARG A 123 -18.20 -11.19 -22.10
N VAL A 124 -17.12 -11.61 -21.46
CA VAL A 124 -16.13 -10.72 -20.84
C VAL A 124 -14.81 -10.90 -21.55
N VAL A 125 -14.32 -9.81 -22.15
CA VAL A 125 -13.13 -9.82 -23.00
C VAL A 125 -12.15 -8.79 -22.47
N GLY A 126 -11.01 -9.24 -21.95
CA GLY A 126 -9.90 -8.38 -21.58
C GLY A 126 -9.17 -7.81 -22.80
N ARG A 127 -8.56 -6.64 -22.63
CA ARG A 127 -7.47 -6.20 -23.50
C ARG A 127 -6.23 -7.07 -23.32
N ASP A 128 -5.99 -7.48 -22.08
CA ASP A 128 -4.98 -8.43 -21.65
C ASP A 128 -5.53 -9.28 -20.49
N ALA A 129 -4.75 -10.26 -20.02
CA ALA A 129 -5.16 -11.17 -18.95
C ALA A 129 -5.56 -10.46 -17.65
N ARG A 130 -4.96 -9.31 -17.34
CA ARG A 130 -5.33 -8.51 -16.16
C ARG A 130 -6.66 -7.80 -16.38
N GLY A 131 -6.91 -7.31 -17.60
CA GLY A 131 -8.21 -6.77 -17.99
C GLY A 131 -9.31 -7.83 -17.89
N LEU A 132 -9.05 -9.07 -18.30
CA LEU A 132 -10.01 -10.15 -18.13
C LEU A 132 -10.30 -10.42 -16.64
N ARG A 133 -9.27 -10.49 -15.79
CA ARG A 133 -9.45 -10.65 -14.33
C ARG A 133 -10.37 -9.56 -13.78
N ASP A 134 -10.09 -8.30 -14.08
CA ASP A 134 -10.86 -7.17 -13.58
C ASP A 134 -12.29 -7.15 -14.17
N GLY A 135 -12.44 -7.61 -15.42
CA GLY A 135 -13.75 -7.80 -16.04
C GLY A 135 -14.60 -8.89 -15.38
N ILE A 136 -13.97 -9.98 -14.94
CA ILE A 136 -14.65 -11.03 -14.17
C ILE A 136 -15.09 -10.48 -12.81
N VAL A 137 -14.21 -9.76 -12.09
CA VAL A 137 -14.56 -9.11 -10.81
C VAL A 137 -15.74 -8.16 -11.01
N ARG A 138 -15.69 -7.31 -12.04
CA ARG A 138 -16.78 -6.39 -12.36
C ARG A 138 -18.10 -7.11 -12.68
N LEU A 139 -18.04 -8.27 -13.34
CA LEU A 139 -19.22 -9.09 -13.59
C LEU A 139 -19.80 -9.65 -12.28
N VAL A 140 -18.94 -10.17 -11.39
CA VAL A 140 -19.34 -10.64 -10.05
C VAL A 140 -19.98 -9.50 -9.26
N ASP A 141 -19.38 -8.31 -9.23
CA ASP A 141 -19.93 -7.15 -8.51
C ASP A 141 -21.32 -6.77 -9.01
N ARG A 142 -21.54 -6.76 -10.33
CA ARG A 142 -22.83 -6.42 -10.93
C ARG A 142 -23.93 -7.39 -10.53
N ILE A 143 -23.61 -8.68 -10.46
CA ILE A 143 -24.53 -9.74 -10.03
C ILE A 143 -24.74 -9.70 -8.51
N GLY A 144 -23.64 -9.63 -7.77
CA GLY A 144 -23.61 -9.65 -6.31
C GLY A 144 -24.34 -8.46 -5.68
N PHE A 145 -24.16 -7.24 -6.22
CA PHE A 145 -24.85 -6.05 -5.75
C PHE A 145 -26.38 -6.15 -5.90
N ARG A 146 -26.85 -6.83 -6.96
CA ARG A 146 -28.27 -7.09 -7.19
C ARG A 146 -28.80 -8.30 -6.44
N GLN A 147 -27.91 -9.10 -5.85
CA GLN A 147 -28.22 -10.39 -5.25
C GLN A 147 -28.98 -11.34 -6.20
N ALA A 148 -28.77 -11.18 -7.50
CA ALA A 148 -29.45 -11.96 -8.53
C ALA A 148 -28.61 -11.96 -9.83
N PRO A 149 -28.57 -13.08 -10.58
CA PRO A 149 -27.83 -13.21 -11.84
C PRO A 149 -28.57 -12.54 -13.01
N ILE A 150 -29.00 -11.28 -12.82
CA ILE A 150 -29.76 -10.49 -13.78
C ILE A 150 -28.92 -9.30 -14.21
N LEU A 151 -28.65 -9.22 -15.51
CA LEU A 151 -27.82 -8.17 -16.11
C LEU A 151 -28.60 -7.44 -17.22
N PRO A 152 -28.50 -6.11 -17.32
CA PRO A 152 -29.02 -5.39 -18.47
C PRO A 152 -28.24 -5.82 -19.73
N MET A 153 -28.97 -6.04 -20.82
CA MET A 153 -28.39 -6.30 -22.14
C MET A 153 -27.67 -5.05 -22.66
N GLY A 154 -26.63 -5.26 -23.44
CA GLY A 154 -25.81 -4.21 -24.02
C GLY A 154 -24.33 -4.52 -23.94
N GLU A 155 -23.54 -3.59 -24.47
CA GLU A 155 -22.08 -3.66 -24.44
C GLU A 155 -21.54 -2.47 -23.65
N GLN A 156 -20.52 -2.72 -22.85
CA GLN A 156 -19.84 -1.67 -22.11
C GLN A 156 -18.33 -1.94 -22.05
N VAL A 157 -17.57 -0.92 -22.43
CA VAL A 157 -16.11 -0.88 -22.32
C VAL A 157 -15.71 -0.19 -21.02
N TYR A 158 -14.81 -0.79 -20.26
CA TYR A 158 -14.31 -0.31 -18.99
C TYR A 158 -12.81 0.00 -19.11
N THR A 159 -12.42 1.17 -18.60
CA THR A 159 -11.02 1.61 -18.57
C THR A 159 -10.61 2.01 -17.15
N PRO A 160 -9.51 1.48 -16.60
CA PRO A 160 -9.01 1.94 -15.31
C PRO A 160 -8.52 3.39 -15.40
N ARG A 161 -8.92 4.23 -14.44
CA ARG A 161 -8.44 5.62 -14.34
C ARG A 161 -7.02 5.72 -13.78
N LEU A 162 -6.65 4.78 -12.91
CA LEU A 162 -5.34 4.70 -12.26
C LEU A 162 -4.64 3.40 -12.66
N ALA A 163 -3.40 3.51 -13.16
CA ALA A 163 -2.59 2.37 -13.56
C ALA A 163 -2.11 1.52 -12.37
N VAL A 164 -2.04 2.13 -11.19
CA VAL A 164 -1.71 1.46 -9.92
C VAL A 164 -2.83 1.75 -8.93
N ARG A 165 -3.50 0.68 -8.50
CA ARG A 165 -4.54 0.67 -7.47
C ARG A 165 -3.95 -0.16 -6.34
N LEU A 166 -3.19 0.52 -5.48
CA LEU A 166 -2.47 -0.09 -4.36
C LEU A 166 -3.40 -0.25 -3.17
N GLY A 167 -3.52 -1.48 -2.67
CA GLY A 167 -4.32 -1.81 -1.50
C GLY A 167 -3.53 -2.63 -0.47
N ALA A 168 -3.92 -2.50 0.80
CA ALA A 168 -3.45 -3.38 1.86
C ALA A 168 -4.38 -4.59 1.98
N VAL A 169 -3.81 -5.78 2.19
CA VAL A 169 -4.59 -6.99 2.48
C VAL A 169 -5.38 -6.73 3.77
N PRO A 170 -6.72 -6.85 3.75
CA PRO A 170 -7.53 -6.64 4.94
C PRO A 170 -7.09 -7.56 6.09
N LYS A 171 -7.33 -7.14 7.32
CA LYS A 171 -7.09 -8.01 8.48
C LYS A 171 -7.92 -9.30 8.31
N PHE A 172 -7.27 -10.45 8.41
CA PHE A 172 -7.84 -11.78 8.15
C PHE A 172 -8.28 -12.04 6.69
N GLY A 173 -7.91 -11.17 5.75
CA GLY A 173 -8.11 -11.38 4.33
C GLY A 173 -6.88 -12.00 3.65
N SER A 174 -6.95 -12.11 2.34
CA SER A 174 -5.90 -12.58 1.45
C SER A 174 -5.76 -11.66 0.23
N TYR A 175 -4.78 -11.94 -0.62
CA TYR A 175 -4.61 -11.24 -1.91
C TYR A 175 -5.82 -11.38 -2.82
N ARG A 176 -6.62 -12.43 -2.66
CA ARG A 176 -7.84 -12.57 -3.45
C ARG A 176 -8.87 -11.50 -3.09
N GLU A 177 -9.13 -11.25 -1.80
CA GLU A 177 -10.06 -10.19 -1.40
C GLU A 177 -9.61 -8.85 -1.99
N LEU A 178 -8.30 -8.62 -2.03
CA LEU A 178 -7.73 -7.44 -2.66
C LEU A 178 -8.13 -7.31 -4.14
N VAL A 179 -8.02 -8.40 -4.91
CA VAL A 179 -8.45 -8.45 -6.31
C VAL A 179 -9.95 -8.17 -6.45
N PHE A 180 -10.79 -8.74 -5.59
CA PHE A 180 -12.25 -8.48 -5.61
C PHE A 180 -12.62 -7.07 -5.20
N MET A 181 -11.80 -6.40 -4.38
CA MET A 181 -11.97 -4.97 -4.09
C MET A 181 -11.49 -4.07 -5.24
N GLY A 182 -11.04 -4.64 -6.37
CA GLY A 182 -10.64 -3.91 -7.57
C GLY A 182 -9.19 -3.42 -7.57
N TYR A 183 -8.37 -3.82 -6.61
CA TYR A 183 -6.95 -3.48 -6.56
C TYR A 183 -6.14 -4.37 -7.52
N ASN A 184 -5.11 -3.77 -8.12
CA ASN A 184 -4.15 -4.49 -8.97
C ASN A 184 -2.74 -4.50 -8.38
N ALA A 185 -2.55 -3.91 -7.20
CA ALA A 185 -1.26 -3.80 -6.53
C ALA A 185 -1.42 -3.96 -5.02
N THR A 186 -0.39 -4.48 -4.36
CA THR A 186 -0.40 -4.68 -2.90
C THR A 186 0.94 -4.41 -2.23
N PHE A 187 0.87 -4.12 -0.93
CA PHE A 187 2.04 -4.04 -0.06
C PHE A 187 2.56 -5.44 0.25
N VAL A 188 3.88 -5.63 0.13
CA VAL A 188 4.56 -6.90 0.46
C VAL A 188 5.85 -6.63 1.22
N GLY A 189 6.08 -7.37 2.30
CA GLY A 189 7.26 -7.21 3.14
C GLY A 189 7.43 -5.76 3.65
N GLY A 190 8.69 -5.31 3.74
CA GLY A 190 9.04 -3.96 4.16
C GLY A 190 9.39 -3.81 5.63
N GLY A 191 9.51 -2.56 6.07
CA GLY A 191 9.92 -2.19 7.43
C GLY A 191 11.09 -1.22 7.47
N SER A 192 11.91 -1.34 8.52
CA SER A 192 13.09 -0.49 8.70
C SER A 192 14.12 -0.74 7.60
N LEU A 193 14.47 0.29 6.84
CA LEU A 193 15.52 0.21 5.83
C LEU A 193 16.84 -0.27 6.44
N HIS A 194 17.15 0.11 7.68
CA HIS A 194 18.35 -0.33 8.37
C HIS A 194 18.38 -1.85 8.58
N ALA A 195 17.24 -2.45 8.93
CA ALA A 195 17.13 -3.89 9.10
C ALA A 195 17.21 -4.65 7.77
N LEU A 196 16.67 -4.05 6.70
CA LEU A 196 16.61 -4.65 5.36
C LEU A 196 17.89 -4.43 4.53
N SER A 197 18.75 -3.50 4.94
CA SER A 197 19.93 -3.10 4.18
C SER A 197 20.95 -4.23 4.07
N THR A 198 21.60 -4.29 2.92
CA THR A 198 22.81 -5.10 2.67
C THR A 198 24.01 -4.21 2.33
N SER A 199 23.95 -2.92 2.65
CA SER A 199 25.01 -1.96 2.34
C SER A 199 26.02 -1.87 3.48
N ASP A 200 27.30 -1.98 3.13
CA ASP A 200 28.43 -1.80 4.04
C ASP A 200 29.02 -0.39 3.95
N ALA A 201 28.37 0.54 3.23
CA ALA A 201 28.89 1.90 3.02
C ALA A 201 29.08 2.67 4.33
N ILE A 202 28.29 2.38 5.36
CA ILE A 202 28.44 2.93 6.71
C ILE A 202 28.56 1.73 7.66
N PRO A 203 29.78 1.32 8.06
CA PRO A 203 30.02 0.10 8.83
C PRO A 203 29.23 0.03 10.14
N GLU A 204 29.02 1.16 10.81
CA GLU A 204 28.28 1.23 12.08
C GLU A 204 26.79 0.89 11.91
N LEU A 205 26.25 0.98 10.69
CA LEU A 205 24.87 0.58 10.40
C LEU A 205 24.71 -0.93 10.17
N VAL A 206 25.80 -1.68 9.97
CA VAL A 206 25.75 -3.15 9.83
C VAL A 206 25.13 -3.78 11.08
N ALA A 207 25.39 -3.23 12.27
CA ALA A 207 24.79 -3.67 13.52
C ALA A 207 23.25 -3.53 13.58
N ARG A 208 22.66 -2.71 12.70
CA ARG A 208 21.19 -2.56 12.60
C ARG A 208 20.57 -3.47 11.53
N GLN A 209 21.38 -4.14 10.70
CA GLN A 209 20.92 -5.09 9.69
C GLN A 209 20.37 -6.36 10.34
N ARG A 210 19.45 -7.02 9.63
CA ARG A 210 18.93 -8.34 10.00
C ARG A 210 19.04 -9.27 8.80
N PRO A 211 20.07 -10.12 8.74
CA PRO A 211 20.19 -11.14 7.70
C PRO A 211 18.90 -11.97 7.58
N GLY A 212 18.45 -12.21 6.35
CA GLY A 212 17.20 -12.94 6.07
C GLY A 212 15.90 -12.12 6.22
N ALA A 213 15.96 -10.84 6.65
CA ALA A 213 14.74 -10.03 6.84
C ALA A 213 13.92 -9.79 5.56
N LEU A 214 14.53 -9.96 4.38
CA LEU A 214 13.84 -9.84 3.10
C LEU A 214 13.05 -11.08 2.71
N GLU A 215 13.42 -12.27 3.20
CA GLU A 215 12.89 -13.55 2.70
C GLU A 215 11.37 -13.67 2.82
N ALA A 216 10.81 -13.24 3.96
CA ALA A 216 9.37 -13.26 4.18
C ALA A 216 8.65 -12.31 3.19
N GLY A 217 9.26 -11.16 2.90
CA GLY A 217 8.77 -10.21 1.91
C GLY A 217 8.80 -10.80 0.49
N VAL A 218 9.88 -11.48 0.12
CA VAL A 218 10.00 -12.15 -1.19
C VAL A 218 8.91 -13.21 -1.35
N ARG A 219 8.72 -14.08 -0.36
CA ARG A 219 7.65 -15.10 -0.40
C ARG A 219 6.25 -14.49 -0.51
N ALA A 220 6.01 -13.41 0.22
CA ALA A 220 4.73 -12.68 0.15
C ALA A 220 4.52 -12.06 -1.24
N ALA A 221 5.58 -11.53 -1.85
CA ALA A 221 5.55 -10.95 -3.19
C ALA A 221 5.29 -12.02 -4.26
N GLU A 222 5.95 -13.17 -4.18
CA GLU A 222 5.68 -14.31 -5.06
C GLU A 222 4.22 -14.79 -4.96
N ASP A 223 3.65 -14.81 -3.76
CA ASP A 223 2.24 -15.17 -3.57
C ASP A 223 1.28 -14.14 -4.18
N ALA A 224 1.51 -12.85 -3.92
CA ALA A 224 0.71 -11.78 -4.52
C ALA A 224 0.72 -11.82 -6.06
N ARG A 225 1.90 -12.06 -6.66
CA ARG A 225 2.05 -12.14 -8.13
C ARG A 225 1.29 -13.30 -8.74
N ARG A 226 1.04 -14.40 -8.01
CA ARG A 226 0.17 -15.49 -8.50
C ARG A 226 -1.27 -15.05 -8.73
N HIS A 227 -1.71 -13.96 -8.09
CA HIS A 227 -3.01 -13.32 -8.30
C HIS A 227 -2.98 -12.20 -9.36
N GLY A 228 -1.85 -12.01 -10.04
CA GLY A 228 -1.62 -10.93 -10.99
C GLY A 228 -1.51 -9.55 -10.35
N LEU A 229 -1.24 -9.49 -9.04
CA LEU A 229 -1.01 -8.23 -8.33
C LEU A 229 0.42 -7.75 -8.55
N LYS A 230 0.57 -6.45 -8.78
CA LYS A 230 1.84 -5.75 -8.60
C LYS A 230 2.22 -5.71 -7.12
N THR A 231 3.50 -5.62 -6.83
CA THR A 231 4.06 -5.80 -5.50
C THR A 231 4.95 -4.62 -5.11
N TYR A 232 4.62 -3.96 -4.01
CA TYR A 232 5.34 -2.79 -3.52
C TYR A 232 5.85 -3.01 -2.09
N CYS A 233 7.13 -2.77 -1.86
CA CYS A 233 7.73 -2.89 -0.53
C CYS A 233 7.68 -1.54 0.20
N PHE A 234 7.07 -1.51 1.38
CA PHE A 234 6.98 -0.29 2.20
C PHE A 234 8.21 -0.16 3.10
N ILE A 235 9.04 0.87 2.89
CA ILE A 235 10.27 1.06 3.67
C ILE A 235 10.23 2.37 4.48
N ASN A 236 10.88 2.36 5.64
CA ASN A 236 10.94 3.51 6.53
C ASN A 236 12.30 3.65 7.22
N THR A 237 12.56 4.82 7.81
CA THR A 237 13.74 5.14 8.62
C THR A 237 13.30 5.73 9.97
N ARG A 238 12.25 5.15 10.58
CA ARG A 238 11.66 5.66 11.83
C ARG A 238 12.63 5.66 13.01
N GLN A 239 13.57 4.71 13.04
CA GLN A 239 14.63 4.66 14.05
C GLN A 239 15.71 5.69 13.70
N LYS A 240 15.74 6.77 14.49
CA LYS A 240 16.73 7.84 14.38
C LYS A 240 17.97 7.50 15.20
N PHE A 241 18.82 8.50 15.43
CA PHE A 241 20.13 8.33 16.03
C PHE A 241 20.31 9.34 17.17
N PRO A 242 20.65 8.90 18.39
CA PRO A 242 21.05 9.83 19.43
C PRO A 242 22.30 10.61 19.02
N LYS A 243 22.56 11.74 19.69
CA LYS A 243 23.70 12.62 19.38
C LYS A 243 25.05 11.90 19.36
N ASP A 244 25.24 10.97 20.28
CA ASP A 244 26.49 10.24 20.51
C ASP A 244 26.48 8.81 19.92
N ASP A 245 25.53 8.53 19.01
CA ASP A 245 25.47 7.25 18.29
C ASP A 245 26.82 6.94 17.62
N PRO A 246 27.30 5.68 17.64
CA PRO A 246 28.52 5.27 16.95
C PRO A 246 28.63 5.81 15.51
N VAL A 247 27.52 5.85 14.77
CA VAL A 247 27.47 6.39 13.41
C VAL A 247 27.99 7.83 13.35
N PHE A 248 27.59 8.71 14.28
CA PHE A 248 28.05 10.10 14.27
C PHE A 248 29.37 10.35 14.99
N ARG A 249 29.84 9.39 15.78
CA ARG A 249 31.21 9.45 16.31
C ARG A 249 32.23 9.13 15.22
N ALA A 250 31.92 8.17 14.36
CA ALA A 250 32.74 7.82 13.20
C ALA A 250 32.56 8.79 12.03
N HIS A 251 31.31 9.24 11.78
CA HIS A 251 30.94 10.09 10.65
C HIS A 251 30.12 11.31 11.11
N PRO A 252 30.73 12.29 11.79
CA PRO A 252 30.00 13.48 12.25
C PRO A 252 29.36 14.29 11.11
N GLU A 253 29.96 14.27 9.91
CA GLU A 253 29.57 15.03 8.72
C GLU A 253 28.27 14.54 8.06
N ILE A 254 27.84 13.31 8.33
CA ILE A 254 26.61 12.74 7.75
C ILE A 254 25.36 13.04 8.57
N ARG A 255 25.52 13.69 9.72
CA ARG A 255 24.42 14.06 10.62
C ARG A 255 23.47 15.02 9.92
N GLY A 256 22.20 14.64 9.87
CA GLY A 256 21.10 15.45 9.36
C GLY A 256 20.47 16.30 10.45
N ALA A 257 19.20 16.61 10.26
CA ALA A 257 18.46 17.46 11.19
C ALA A 257 18.26 16.82 12.57
N LEU A 258 18.37 17.63 13.62
CA LEU A 258 17.83 17.29 14.94
C LEU A 258 16.32 17.41 14.87
N THR A 259 15.58 16.39 15.33
CA THR A 259 14.13 16.33 15.16
C THR A 259 13.38 16.51 16.49
N TRP A 260 12.19 17.14 16.41
CA TRP A 260 11.18 17.27 17.48
C TRP A 260 11.54 18.12 18.72
N LYS A 261 12.68 17.88 19.38
CA LYS A 261 13.05 18.51 20.66
C LYS A 261 14.56 18.73 20.78
N ALA A 262 15.00 19.59 21.71
CA ALA A 262 16.41 19.96 21.89
C ALA A 262 17.31 18.77 22.25
N ASP A 263 16.79 17.84 23.05
CA ASP A 263 17.40 16.57 23.44
C ASP A 263 16.92 15.41 22.53
N GLY A 264 16.49 15.74 21.32
CA GLY A 264 15.95 14.80 20.36
C GLY A 264 17.01 13.95 19.66
N GLU A 265 16.54 13.23 18.65
CA GLU A 265 17.37 12.38 17.82
C GLU A 265 17.59 13.01 16.45
N TYR A 266 18.70 12.65 15.83
CA TYR A 266 19.11 13.10 14.51
C TYR A 266 18.74 12.09 13.44
N VAL A 267 18.44 12.59 12.26
CA VAL A 267 18.31 11.79 11.03
C VAL A 267 19.65 11.74 10.29
N LEU A 268 19.79 10.85 9.31
CA LEU A 268 20.91 10.92 8.37
C LEU A 268 20.63 12.00 7.30
N CYS A 269 21.65 12.79 6.95
CA CYS A 269 21.52 13.81 5.92
C CYS A 269 21.42 13.17 4.53
N THR A 270 20.24 13.17 3.93
CA THR A 270 19.97 12.53 2.61
C THR A 270 20.69 13.20 1.43
N GLU A 271 21.31 14.35 1.65
CA GLU A 271 22.15 15.04 0.66
C GLU A 271 23.65 14.75 0.83
N HIS A 272 24.06 14.07 1.91
CA HIS A 272 25.45 13.69 2.08
C HIS A 272 25.81 12.53 1.13
N PRO A 273 26.91 12.59 0.35
CA PRO A 273 27.27 11.53 -0.60
C PRO A 273 27.34 10.12 0.02
N LEU A 274 27.91 9.99 1.21
CA LEU A 274 27.98 8.71 1.93
C LEU A 274 26.60 8.13 2.26
N VAL A 275 25.66 8.97 2.71
CA VAL A 275 24.28 8.55 3.01
C VAL A 275 23.56 8.21 1.72
N ARG A 276 23.73 9.00 0.65
CA ARG A 276 23.14 8.70 -0.66
C ARG A 276 23.58 7.34 -1.18
N ARG A 277 24.88 7.02 -1.05
CA ARG A 277 25.43 5.71 -1.38
C ARG A 277 24.79 4.60 -0.55
N TYR A 278 24.74 4.75 0.77
CA TYR A 278 24.10 3.79 1.66
C TYR A 278 22.62 3.53 1.28
N LEU A 279 21.85 4.60 1.04
CA LEU A 279 20.44 4.49 0.65
C LEU A 279 20.28 3.78 -0.70
N ALA A 280 21.09 4.14 -1.70
CA ALA A 280 21.07 3.52 -3.02
C ALA A 280 21.44 2.03 -2.95
N GLU A 281 22.55 1.68 -2.30
CA GLU A 281 22.97 0.29 -2.14
C GLU A 281 21.93 -0.54 -1.36
N SER A 282 21.31 0.05 -0.33
CA SER A 282 20.24 -0.62 0.43
C SER A 282 19.02 -0.93 -0.44
N VAL A 283 18.55 0.04 -1.23
CA VAL A 283 17.43 -0.16 -2.16
C VAL A 283 17.79 -1.16 -3.25
N THR A 284 18.98 -1.05 -3.85
CA THR A 284 19.47 -2.03 -4.82
C THR A 284 19.52 -3.44 -4.22
N GLY A 285 19.92 -3.59 -2.96
CA GLY A 285 19.89 -4.86 -2.23
C GLY A 285 18.49 -5.45 -2.12
N ILE A 286 17.49 -4.64 -1.79
CA ILE A 286 16.07 -5.05 -1.73
C ILE A 286 15.61 -5.58 -3.11
N PHE A 287 15.88 -4.85 -4.19
CA PHE A 287 15.48 -5.28 -5.54
C PHE A 287 16.31 -6.44 -6.07
N ARG A 288 17.55 -6.65 -5.61
CA ARG A 288 18.31 -7.86 -5.96
C ARG A 288 17.74 -9.10 -5.27
N ALA A 289 17.20 -8.95 -4.06
CA ALA A 289 16.51 -10.04 -3.36
C ALA A 289 15.19 -10.43 -4.03
N ASP A 290 14.45 -9.45 -4.59
CA ASP A 290 13.29 -9.71 -5.45
C ASP A 290 13.33 -8.85 -6.73
N PRO A 291 13.96 -9.34 -7.81
CA PRO A 291 14.04 -8.61 -9.08
C PRO A 291 12.68 -8.38 -9.77
N ALA A 292 11.65 -9.11 -9.35
CA ALA A 292 10.29 -8.98 -9.86
C ALA A 292 9.42 -8.01 -9.04
N LEU A 293 9.97 -7.38 -8.01
CA LEU A 293 9.29 -6.33 -7.24
C LEU A 293 8.96 -5.14 -8.13
N ASP A 294 7.71 -4.66 -8.08
CA ASP A 294 7.23 -3.56 -8.94
C ASP A 294 7.58 -2.18 -8.38
N GLY A 295 7.88 -2.07 -7.09
CA GLY A 295 8.22 -0.77 -6.53
C GLY A 295 8.42 -0.70 -5.03
N LEU A 296 8.58 0.54 -4.57
CA LEU A 296 8.70 0.91 -3.17
C LEU A 296 7.60 1.90 -2.79
N VAL A 297 7.24 1.91 -1.51
CA VAL A 297 6.45 2.99 -0.93
C VAL A 297 7.21 3.61 0.23
N VAL A 298 7.25 4.94 0.26
CA VAL A 298 7.88 5.73 1.33
C VAL A 298 6.96 6.86 1.75
N ILE A 299 6.76 7.02 3.06
CA ILE A 299 6.11 8.23 3.59
C ILE A 299 7.19 9.29 3.76
N ILE A 300 7.01 10.43 3.11
CA ILE A 300 8.00 11.52 3.03
C ILE A 300 7.43 12.86 3.51
N GLY A 301 6.20 12.89 4.02
CA GLY A 301 5.61 14.13 4.51
C GLY A 301 6.02 14.43 5.96
N GLY A 302 5.32 13.86 6.93
CA GLY A 302 5.52 14.14 8.35
C GLY A 302 6.03 12.96 9.20
N GLU A 303 6.17 11.77 8.62
CA GLU A 303 6.67 10.56 9.29
C GLU A 303 7.17 9.50 8.30
N GLY A 304 7.67 8.37 8.82
CA GLY A 304 8.03 7.20 8.03
C GLY A 304 9.48 7.23 7.54
N PHE A 305 9.72 7.82 6.38
CA PHE A 305 11.04 7.92 5.76
C PHE A 305 11.61 9.32 5.96
N TYR A 306 12.44 9.47 6.99
CA TYR A 306 12.94 10.75 7.44
C TYR A 306 13.97 11.38 6.49
N HIS A 307 13.87 12.70 6.35
CA HIS A 307 14.83 13.61 5.70
C HIS A 307 14.95 14.88 6.54
N CYS A 308 15.89 15.77 6.21
CA CYS A 308 16.21 16.93 7.07
C CYS A 308 15.06 17.94 7.27
N PHE A 309 14.07 17.97 6.38
CA PHE A 309 12.91 18.88 6.51
C PHE A 309 11.73 18.23 7.24
N MET A 310 11.84 16.96 7.67
CA MET A 310 10.79 16.27 8.41
C MET A 310 10.90 16.60 9.91
N ARG A 311 10.11 17.59 10.35
CA ARG A 311 9.99 18.05 11.74
C ARG A 311 11.34 18.39 12.43
N PRO A 312 12.19 19.21 11.79
CA PRO A 312 13.39 19.75 12.42
C PRO A 312 13.04 20.56 13.67
N TYR A 313 13.80 20.34 14.74
CA TYR A 313 13.64 21.06 15.99
C TYR A 313 14.05 22.53 15.84
N GLY A 314 13.22 23.43 16.37
CA GLY A 314 13.54 24.84 16.50
C GLY A 314 13.51 25.64 15.19
N THR A 315 12.88 25.11 14.13
CA THR A 315 12.78 25.80 12.83
C THR A 315 11.33 25.96 12.39
N ALA A 316 11.08 26.98 11.57
CA ALA A 316 9.77 27.19 10.96
C ALA A 316 9.47 26.12 9.88
N LYS A 317 8.20 26.00 9.49
CA LYS A 317 7.76 25.16 8.36
C LYS A 317 8.61 25.45 7.13
N GLY A 318 9.05 24.40 6.43
CA GLY A 318 9.85 24.52 5.21
C GLY A 318 11.33 24.83 5.42
N HIS A 319 11.78 25.02 6.66
CA HIS A 319 13.18 25.23 7.03
C HIS A 319 13.74 24.02 7.81
N THR A 320 15.05 23.91 7.90
CA THR A 320 15.77 22.85 8.63
C THR A 320 16.98 23.37 9.39
N ASN A 321 17.35 22.66 10.46
CA ASN A 321 18.59 22.91 11.22
C ASN A 321 19.80 22.15 10.65
N CYS A 322 19.67 21.56 9.46
CA CYS A 322 20.76 20.93 8.73
C CYS A 322 21.41 21.93 7.74
N ASN A 323 22.64 22.37 8.04
CA ASN A 323 23.36 23.36 7.23
C ASN A 323 23.49 23.01 5.74
N ARG A 324 23.54 21.72 5.40
CA ARG A 324 23.61 21.26 4.00
C ARG A 324 22.27 21.42 3.28
N CYS A 325 21.19 21.00 3.94
CA CYS A 325 19.88 20.90 3.31
C CYS A 325 19.15 22.24 3.26
N GLU A 326 19.40 23.15 4.22
CA GLU A 326 18.74 24.46 4.28
C GLU A 326 18.94 25.26 2.99
N ALA A 327 20.17 25.33 2.48
CA ALA A 327 20.49 26.08 1.26
C ALA A 327 19.83 25.51 -0.02
N LEU A 328 19.40 24.25 0.00
CA LEU A 328 18.77 23.59 -1.15
C LEU A 328 17.24 23.74 -1.16
N GLY A 329 16.65 23.94 0.02
CA GLY A 329 15.21 24.01 0.22
C GLY A 329 14.50 22.64 0.24
N ALA A 330 13.34 22.60 0.89
CA ALA A 330 12.60 21.37 1.17
C ALA A 330 12.25 20.56 -0.08
N GLU A 331 11.59 21.19 -1.05
CA GLU A 331 11.13 20.51 -2.27
C GLU A 331 12.26 19.85 -3.04
N THR A 332 13.42 20.51 -3.12
CA THR A 332 14.62 19.99 -3.80
C THR A 332 15.16 18.77 -3.06
N VAL A 333 15.34 18.85 -1.74
CA VAL A 333 15.90 17.76 -0.94
C VAL A 333 14.99 16.53 -0.94
N VAL A 334 13.67 16.74 -0.83
CA VAL A 334 12.71 15.62 -0.84
C VAL A 334 12.61 15.00 -2.24
N ALA A 335 12.63 15.81 -3.30
CA ALA A 335 12.67 15.30 -4.67
C ALA A 335 13.97 14.53 -4.97
N ASN A 336 15.12 15.04 -4.53
CA ASN A 336 16.41 14.36 -4.66
C ASN A 336 16.40 12.98 -3.98
N LEU A 337 15.86 12.90 -2.77
CA LEU A 337 15.67 11.63 -2.07
C LEU A 337 14.81 10.67 -2.90
N CYS A 338 13.63 11.11 -3.35
CA CYS A 338 12.73 10.26 -4.13
C CYS A 338 13.39 9.77 -5.42
N ASN A 339 14.04 10.68 -6.15
CA ASN A 339 14.73 10.37 -7.39
C ASN A 339 15.89 9.38 -7.17
N LEU A 340 16.65 9.52 -6.08
CA LEU A 340 17.73 8.59 -5.71
C LEU A 340 17.20 7.18 -5.46
N LEU A 341 16.15 7.05 -4.64
CA LEU A 341 15.58 5.73 -4.31
C LEU A 341 14.96 5.08 -5.56
N SER A 342 14.27 5.88 -6.40
CA SER A 342 13.71 5.39 -7.67
C SER A 342 14.81 4.93 -8.63
N GLU A 343 15.89 5.70 -8.79
CA GLU A 343 17.01 5.34 -9.66
C GLU A 343 17.70 4.06 -9.18
N ALA A 344 17.91 3.90 -7.87
CA ALA A 344 18.48 2.70 -7.28
C ALA A 344 17.60 1.45 -7.53
N ALA A 345 16.28 1.57 -7.37
CA ALA A 345 15.33 0.51 -7.72
C ALA A 345 15.38 0.15 -9.21
N ARG A 346 15.40 1.18 -10.06
CA ARG A 346 15.37 1.06 -11.52
C ARG A 346 16.65 0.53 -12.13
N SER A 347 17.76 0.60 -11.40
CA SER A 347 19.02 -0.06 -11.76
C SER A 347 18.91 -1.59 -11.80
N VAL A 348 17.92 -2.17 -11.11
CA VAL A 348 17.65 -3.62 -11.09
C VAL A 348 16.40 -3.95 -11.91
N ASN A 349 15.30 -3.23 -11.69
CA ASN A 349 14.07 -3.37 -12.46
C ASN A 349 13.73 -2.04 -13.18
N PRO A 350 14.00 -1.90 -14.49
CA PRO A 350 13.75 -0.65 -15.23
C PRO A 350 12.29 -0.18 -15.26
N LYS A 351 11.34 -1.01 -14.83
CA LYS A 351 9.92 -0.67 -14.70
C LYS A 351 9.51 -0.32 -13.28
N ALA A 352 10.41 -0.42 -12.31
CA ALA A 352 10.11 -0.12 -10.92
C ALA A 352 9.68 1.34 -10.72
N GLU A 353 8.77 1.52 -9.77
CA GLU A 353 8.24 2.81 -9.37
C GLU A 353 8.48 3.05 -7.87
N LEU A 354 8.88 4.26 -7.50
CA LEU A 354 8.80 4.75 -6.13
C LEU A 354 7.49 5.49 -5.96
N ILE A 355 6.65 5.02 -5.03
CA ILE A 355 5.45 5.73 -4.59
C ILE A 355 5.82 6.57 -3.37
N ALA A 356 5.92 7.88 -3.58
CA ALA A 356 6.14 8.86 -2.53
C ALA A 356 4.79 9.27 -1.93
N TRP A 357 4.66 9.08 -0.62
CA TRP A 357 3.46 9.47 0.14
C TRP A 357 3.76 10.72 0.96
N PRO A 358 3.33 11.92 0.50
CA PRO A 358 3.54 13.20 1.17
C PRO A 358 2.58 13.45 2.34
N TYR A 359 2.26 12.40 3.11
CA TYR A 359 1.34 12.50 4.26
C TYR A 359 1.73 13.64 5.21
N SER A 360 0.83 14.60 5.43
CA SER A 360 1.07 15.78 6.27
C SER A 360 2.19 16.71 5.79
N ALA A 361 2.69 16.58 4.55
CA ALA A 361 3.75 17.44 4.02
C ALA A 361 3.36 18.92 4.06
N GLU A 362 2.09 19.25 3.83
CA GLU A 362 1.52 20.60 3.93
C GLU A 362 1.81 21.25 5.29
N HIS A 363 1.83 20.48 6.37
CA HIS A 363 2.04 21.02 7.73
C HIS A 363 3.50 21.04 8.16
N VAL A 364 4.39 20.45 7.37
CA VAL A 364 5.78 20.18 7.79
C VAL A 364 6.78 20.90 6.90
N TRP A 365 6.74 20.68 5.59
CA TRP A 365 7.79 21.17 4.70
C TRP A 365 7.32 21.68 3.34
N SER A 366 6.14 21.26 2.87
CA SER A 366 5.66 21.65 1.53
C SER A 366 5.33 23.14 1.48
N ALA A 367 5.72 23.80 0.39
CA ALA A 367 5.40 25.20 0.16
C ALA A 367 3.89 25.42 -0.06
N ASP A 368 3.22 24.47 -0.71
CA ASP A 368 1.79 24.54 -1.04
C ASP A 368 1.09 23.19 -0.81
N LYS A 369 -0.25 23.20 -0.72
CA LYS A 369 -1.08 22.00 -0.49
C LYS A 369 -0.93 20.96 -1.61
N ALA A 370 -0.84 21.42 -2.87
CA ALA A 370 -0.71 20.57 -4.04
C ALA A 370 0.74 20.10 -4.30
N GLN A 371 1.72 20.60 -3.54
CA GLN A 371 3.13 20.23 -3.59
C GLN A 371 3.72 20.39 -5.00
N VAL A 372 3.32 21.46 -5.71
CA VAL A 372 3.59 21.63 -7.14
C VAL A 372 5.09 21.67 -7.43
N GLY A 373 5.86 22.38 -6.60
CA GLY A 373 7.30 22.49 -6.80
C GLY A 373 8.04 21.19 -6.52
N PHE A 374 7.61 20.40 -5.54
CA PHE A 374 8.11 19.03 -5.33
C PHE A 374 7.81 18.14 -6.54
N ILE A 375 6.55 18.09 -7.01
CA ILE A 375 6.12 17.26 -8.14
C ILE A 375 6.90 17.59 -9.41
N ARG A 376 7.12 18.88 -9.72
CA ARG A 376 7.90 19.32 -10.90
C ARG A 376 9.35 18.84 -10.91
N ARG A 377 9.91 18.49 -9.74
CA ARG A 377 11.30 18.03 -9.59
C ARG A 377 11.43 16.50 -9.58
N LEU A 378 10.31 15.77 -9.58
CA LEU A 378 10.33 14.31 -9.67
C LEU A 378 10.67 13.87 -11.09
N LYS A 379 11.50 12.83 -11.18
CA LYS A 379 11.89 12.18 -12.43
C LYS A 379 10.96 11.01 -12.75
N PRO A 380 10.94 10.53 -14.01
CA PRO A 380 10.24 9.29 -14.37
C PRO A 380 10.61 8.13 -13.44
N GLY A 381 9.63 7.34 -13.03
CA GLY A 381 9.79 6.29 -12.03
C GLY A 381 9.44 6.71 -10.59
N CYS A 382 9.00 7.96 -10.39
CA CYS A 382 8.37 8.42 -9.15
C CYS A 382 6.86 8.63 -9.39
N ALA A 383 6.04 8.18 -8.44
CA ALA A 383 4.61 8.39 -8.38
C ALA A 383 4.24 9.02 -7.03
N ILE A 384 3.11 9.72 -6.98
CA ILE A 384 2.58 10.33 -5.76
C ILE A 384 1.39 9.52 -5.24
N PHE A 385 1.37 9.29 -3.95
CA PHE A 385 0.20 8.79 -3.24
C PHE A 385 -0.31 9.85 -2.27
N THR A 386 -1.28 10.64 -2.71
CA THR A 386 -1.92 11.67 -1.88
C THR A 386 -3.25 11.17 -1.30
N GLU A 387 -3.63 11.68 -0.15
CA GLU A 387 -5.00 11.60 0.35
C GLU A 387 -5.85 12.69 -0.32
N ILE A 388 -7.11 12.39 -0.60
CA ILE A 388 -8.04 13.32 -1.24
C ILE A 388 -8.83 14.08 -0.17
N GLU A 389 -9.07 13.45 0.97
CA GLU A 389 -9.95 13.91 2.02
C GLU A 389 -9.24 14.66 3.16
N LYS A 390 -7.91 14.53 3.25
CA LYS A 390 -7.15 15.12 4.35
C LYS A 390 -7.25 16.64 4.31
N ASP A 391 -7.55 17.20 5.48
CA ASP A 391 -7.78 18.61 5.70
C ASP A 391 -8.93 19.21 4.88
N GLU A 392 -9.86 18.37 4.41
CA GLU A 392 -11.11 18.82 3.81
C GLU A 392 -12.18 19.14 4.86
N PHE A 393 -13.22 19.83 4.43
CA PHE A 393 -14.38 20.13 5.26
C PHE A 393 -15.65 19.56 4.63
N VAL A 394 -16.41 18.80 5.41
CA VAL A 394 -17.71 18.29 5.00
C VAL A 394 -18.82 18.95 5.82
N GLN A 395 -19.90 19.32 5.15
CA GLN A 395 -21.11 19.78 5.81
C GLN A 395 -21.96 18.59 6.22
N LYS A 396 -22.43 18.59 7.45
CA LYS A 396 -23.33 17.59 8.02
C LYS A 396 -24.72 18.22 8.22
N PRO A 397 -25.76 17.39 8.45
CA PRO A 397 -27.06 17.89 8.89
C PRO A 397 -26.95 18.85 10.08
N ASP A 398 -27.95 19.72 10.23
CA ASP A 398 -28.06 20.70 11.33
C ASP A 398 -26.93 21.74 11.38
N GLY A 399 -26.22 21.94 10.27
CA GLY A 399 -25.22 23.01 10.12
C GLY A 399 -23.84 22.68 10.71
N VAL A 400 -23.58 21.42 11.07
CA VAL A 400 -22.28 21.00 11.58
C VAL A 400 -21.26 20.97 10.44
N ARG A 401 -20.23 21.81 10.53
CA ARG A 401 -19.07 21.79 9.64
C ARG A 401 -17.94 20.97 10.26
N LYS A 402 -17.68 19.77 9.73
CA LYS A 402 -16.64 18.86 10.24
C LYS A 402 -15.35 19.04 9.45
N HIS A 403 -14.24 19.28 10.15
CA HIS A 403 -12.88 19.20 9.60
C HIS A 403 -12.43 17.74 9.56
N LEU A 404 -11.99 17.28 8.40
CA LEU A 404 -11.44 15.96 8.18
C LEU A 404 -9.93 16.01 8.39
N TRP A 405 -9.48 15.99 9.64
CA TRP A 405 -8.05 16.01 9.96
C TRP A 405 -7.31 14.80 9.39
N ASP A 406 -7.89 13.60 9.48
CA ASP A 406 -7.32 12.37 8.94
C ASP A 406 -8.42 11.37 8.58
N TYR A 407 -8.13 10.48 7.61
CA TYR A 407 -8.95 9.37 7.10
C TYR A 407 -10.44 9.40 7.48
N SER A 408 -11.32 9.72 6.52
CA SER A 408 -12.75 9.76 6.81
C SER A 408 -13.61 9.06 5.78
N ILE A 409 -14.49 8.18 6.26
CA ILE A 409 -15.57 7.61 5.44
C ILE A 409 -16.60 8.66 4.99
N ASP A 410 -16.55 9.87 5.56
CA ASP A 410 -17.42 10.97 5.17
C ASP A 410 -17.07 11.56 3.79
N LEU A 411 -15.86 11.28 3.30
CA LEU A 411 -15.38 11.72 2.00
C LEU A 411 -14.56 10.61 1.37
N ILE A 412 -15.22 9.78 0.56
CA ILE A 412 -14.63 8.65 -0.14
C ILE A 412 -14.45 8.96 -1.63
N GLY A 413 -13.66 9.99 -1.95
CA GLY A 413 -13.19 10.29 -3.32
C GLY A 413 -14.24 10.70 -4.34
#